data_AF-A0A0C1R5V8-F1
#
_entry.id   AF-A0A0C1R5V8-F1
#
_cell.length_a   1.000
_cell.length_b   1.000
_cell.length_c   1.000
_cell.angle_alpha   90.00
_cell.angle_beta   90.00
_cell.angle_gamma   90.00
#
_symmetry.space_group_name_H-M   'P 1'
#
loop_
_entity.id
_entity.type
_entity.pdbx_description
1 polymer ?
#
loop_
_entity_poly.entity_id
_entity_poly.type
_entity_poly.pdbx_seq_one_letter_code
_entity_poly.pdbx_strand_id
1 'polypeptide(L)'
;MNIKVIGLAAILGLSAPAITDIVLNPQSAVAMPTDFVRPTGAFTDSSQEWVVKLNLDQFGIYTYSGQNIKQGSDLTLKNPEMSGNNQSYTYTFKNNNYKYIITYQPSDKKHIRLTVVNPQGSTILNKLMAKV
;
A
#
# COMPACT_ATOMS: atom_id res chain seq x y z
N MET A 1 -36.24 -8.33 2.28
CA MET A 1 -35.20 -7.28 2.16
C MET A 1 -34.02 -7.90 1.42
N ASN A 2 -33.88 -7.61 0.12
CA ASN A 2 -32.86 -8.22 -0.73
C ASN A 2 -31.56 -7.42 -0.62
N ILE A 3 -30.57 -7.97 0.08
CA ILE A 3 -29.23 -7.42 0.13
C ILE A 3 -28.59 -7.70 -1.24
N LYS A 4 -28.41 -6.65 -2.04
CA LYS A 4 -27.62 -6.70 -3.26
C LYS A 4 -26.17 -7.00 -2.88
N VAL A 5 -25.69 -8.16 -3.28
CA VAL A 5 -24.29 -8.58 -3.18
C VAL A 5 -23.45 -7.59 -4.00
N ILE A 6 -22.70 -6.72 -3.33
CA ILE A 6 -21.66 -5.91 -3.97
C ILE A 6 -20.52 -6.88 -4.26
N GLY A 7 -20.33 -7.20 -5.53
CA GLY A 7 -19.24 -8.07 -5.99
C GLY A 7 -17.87 -7.50 -5.63
N LEU A 8 -17.21 -8.11 -4.64
CA LEU A 8 -15.79 -7.91 -4.33
C LEU A 8 -14.93 -8.68 -5.35
N ALA A 9 -14.83 -8.18 -6.57
CA ALA A 9 -14.01 -8.81 -7.60
C ALA A 9 -13.36 -7.78 -8.53
N ALA A 10 -12.57 -6.85 -7.98
CA ALA A 10 -11.70 -5.98 -8.80
C ALA A 10 -10.59 -5.25 -8.01
N ILE A 11 -10.30 -5.61 -6.76
CA ILE A 11 -9.36 -4.83 -5.93
C ILE A 11 -7.90 -5.15 -6.30
N LEU A 12 -7.67 -6.29 -6.94
CA LEU A 12 -6.35 -6.73 -7.36
C LEU A 12 -6.44 -6.94 -8.86
N GLY A 13 -5.93 -5.94 -9.60
CA GLY A 13 -6.03 -5.88 -11.04
C GLY A 13 -5.73 -7.23 -11.67
N LEU A 14 -6.67 -7.73 -12.47
CA LEU A 14 -6.52 -8.93 -13.26
C LEU A 14 -5.16 -8.87 -13.96
N SER A 15 -4.32 -9.85 -13.66
CA SER A 15 -3.02 -10.08 -14.28
C SER A 15 -3.22 -10.41 -15.76
N ALA A 16 -3.41 -9.38 -16.58
CA ALA A 16 -3.11 -9.46 -18.00
C ALA A 16 -1.60 -9.19 -18.15
N PRO A 17 -0.82 -10.06 -18.81
CA PRO A 17 0.52 -9.69 -19.22
C PRO A 17 0.38 -8.66 -20.34
N ALA A 18 0.36 -7.38 -19.99
CA ALA A 18 0.70 -6.34 -20.95
C ALA A 18 2.23 -6.28 -20.95
N ILE A 19 2.86 -6.76 -22.03
CA ILE A 19 4.25 -6.39 -22.33
C ILE A 19 4.21 -4.90 -22.62
N THR A 20 4.44 -4.10 -21.59
CA THR A 20 4.70 -2.66 -21.74
C THR A 20 6.19 -2.50 -21.93
N ASP A 21 6.59 -1.79 -22.97
CA ASP A 21 7.96 -1.31 -23.14
C ASP A 21 8.51 -0.80 -21.80
N ILE A 22 9.63 -1.38 -21.37
CA ILE A 22 10.36 -0.93 -20.21
C ILE A 22 10.95 0.43 -20.58
N VAL A 23 10.20 1.50 -20.33
CA VAL A 23 10.79 2.82 -20.21
C VAL A 23 11.63 2.79 -18.95
N LEU A 24 12.92 2.50 -19.12
CA LEU A 24 13.97 2.81 -18.16
C LEU A 24 13.93 4.32 -17.96
N ASN A 25 13.11 4.78 -17.02
CA ASN A 25 13.22 6.13 -16.50
C ASN A 25 14.51 6.16 -15.67
N PRO A 26 15.59 6.80 -16.15
CA PRO A 26 16.87 6.75 -15.46
C PRO A 26 16.72 7.48 -14.12
N GLN A 27 16.79 6.69 -13.05
CA GLN A 27 17.28 7.04 -11.72
C GLN A 27 17.20 8.54 -11.35
N SER A 28 16.02 9.00 -10.93
CA SER A 28 15.99 9.93 -9.80
C SER A 28 16.19 9.09 -8.54
N ALA A 29 17.44 8.76 -8.22
CA ALA A 29 17.78 8.37 -6.86
C ALA A 29 17.59 9.61 -5.99
N VAL A 30 16.33 9.90 -5.64
CA VAL A 30 16.02 10.94 -4.66
C VAL A 30 16.59 10.42 -3.35
N ALA A 31 17.61 11.09 -2.82
CA ALA A 31 18.09 10.83 -1.48
C ALA A 31 16.88 10.85 -0.55
N MET A 32 16.51 9.68 -0.02
CA MET A 32 15.31 9.56 0.78
C MET A 32 15.53 10.35 2.07
N PRO A 33 14.66 11.32 2.40
CA PRO A 33 14.84 12.13 3.59
C PRO A 33 14.93 11.23 4.83
N THR A 34 16.01 11.39 5.60
CA THR A 34 16.29 10.61 6.82
C THR A 34 15.27 10.82 7.93
N ASP A 35 14.45 11.87 7.81
CA ASP A 35 13.53 12.34 8.84
C ASP A 35 12.19 11.60 8.80
N PHE A 36 11.96 10.74 7.81
CA PHE A 36 10.72 9.97 7.69
C PHE A 36 10.77 8.68 8.49
N VAL A 37 9.89 8.58 9.49
CA VAL A 37 9.71 7.34 10.25
C VAL A 37 8.88 6.35 9.44
N ARG A 38 9.56 5.32 8.92
CA ARG A 38 8.96 4.25 8.13
C ARG A 38 8.49 3.10 9.03
N PRO A 39 7.18 2.80 9.09
CA PRO A 39 6.71 1.62 9.81
C PRO A 39 7.20 0.35 9.11
N THR A 40 7.62 -0.64 9.88
CA THR A 40 8.01 -1.95 9.36
C THR A 40 7.30 -3.07 10.11
N GLY A 41 7.15 -4.22 9.45
CA GLY A 41 6.47 -5.39 9.98
C GLY A 41 5.18 -5.74 9.24
N ALA A 42 4.45 -6.70 9.78
CA ALA A 42 3.16 -7.13 9.27
C ALA A 42 2.03 -6.40 10.01
N PHE A 43 0.99 -6.04 9.26
CA PHE A 43 -0.20 -5.36 9.76
C PHE A 43 -1.42 -6.08 9.21
N THR A 44 -2.43 -6.28 10.03
CA THR A 44 -3.68 -6.92 9.64
C THR A 44 -4.87 -6.05 9.99
N ASP A 45 -5.94 -6.14 9.20
CA ASP A 45 -7.22 -5.57 9.58
C ASP A 45 -7.93 -6.42 10.65
N SER A 46 -8.94 -5.86 11.33
CA SER A 46 -9.66 -6.54 12.41
C SER A 46 -10.32 -7.86 11.99
N SER A 47 -10.69 -7.98 10.71
CA SER A 47 -11.25 -9.21 10.12
C SER A 47 -10.19 -10.21 9.67
N GLN A 48 -8.90 -9.88 9.76
CA GLN A 48 -7.78 -10.71 9.29
C GLN A 48 -7.89 -11.15 7.83
N GLU A 49 -8.58 -10.36 7.01
CA GLU A 49 -8.76 -10.63 5.58
C GLU A 49 -7.60 -10.07 4.76
N TRP A 50 -6.99 -9.00 5.27
CA TRP A 50 -5.91 -8.28 4.60
C TRP A 50 -4.68 -8.27 5.48
N VAL A 51 -3.56 -8.68 4.89
CA VAL A 51 -2.24 -8.55 5.51
C VAL A 51 -1.38 -7.62 4.66
N VAL A 52 -0.78 -6.63 5.30
CA VAL A 52 0.19 -5.72 4.70
C VAL A 52 1.53 -5.92 5.38
N LYS A 53 2.58 -6.22 4.62
CA LYS A 53 3.96 -6.29 5.08
C LYS A 53 4.74 -5.11 4.55
N LEU A 54 5.33 -4.34 5.46
CA LEU A 54 6.18 -3.19 5.15
C LEU A 54 7.62 -3.53 5.49
N ASN A 55 8.50 -3.43 4.51
CA ASN A 55 9.93 -3.73 4.67
C ASN A 55 10.80 -2.60 4.18
N LEU A 56 11.86 -2.33 4.91
CA LEU A 56 12.94 -1.44 4.50
C LEU A 56 14.21 -2.28 4.36
N ASP A 57 14.75 -2.37 3.15
CA ASP A 57 16.00 -3.10 2.94
C ASP A 57 17.24 -2.26 3.26
N GLN A 58 18.41 -2.91 3.21
CA GLN A 58 19.71 -2.30 3.46
C GLN A 58 20.09 -1.21 2.45
N PHE A 59 19.45 -1.18 1.28
CA PHE A 59 19.66 -0.17 0.24
C PHE A 59 18.69 1.01 0.37
N GLY A 60 17.84 1.00 1.40
CA GLY A 60 16.86 2.04 1.65
C GLY A 60 15.54 1.85 0.87
N ILE A 61 15.37 0.75 0.14
CA ILE A 61 14.17 0.50 -0.66
C ILE A 61 13.04 0.12 0.27
N TYR A 62 12.02 0.97 0.29
CA TYR A 62 10.82 0.74 1.08
C TYR A 62 9.76 0.02 0.25
N THR A 63 9.35 -1.16 0.72
CA THR A 63 8.53 -2.12 0.00
C THR A 63 7.21 -2.36 0.75
N TYR A 64 6.12 -2.35 -0.01
CA TYR A 64 4.78 -2.78 0.39
C TYR A 64 4.48 -4.14 -0.22
N SER A 65 3.99 -5.09 0.58
CA SER A 65 3.39 -6.34 0.11
C SER A 65 2.01 -6.48 0.73
N GLY A 66 0.96 -6.48 -0.09
CA GLY A 66 -0.43 -6.62 0.33
C GLY A 66 -0.97 -7.97 -0.10
N GLN A 67 -1.64 -8.68 0.80
CA GLN A 67 -2.24 -9.98 0.53
C GLN A 67 -3.70 -9.99 0.99
N ASN A 68 -4.60 -10.44 0.12
CA ASN A 68 -5.96 -10.81 0.50
C ASN A 68 -5.98 -12.32 0.83
N ILE A 69 -6.14 -12.66 2.11
CA ILE A 69 -6.06 -14.05 2.58
C ILE A 69 -7.18 -14.92 2.00
N LYS A 70 -8.37 -14.35 1.79
CA LYS A 70 -9.53 -15.09 1.25
C LYS A 70 -9.37 -15.45 -0.22
N GLN A 71 -8.79 -14.55 -1.01
CA GLN A 71 -8.65 -14.71 -2.46
C GLN A 71 -7.30 -15.31 -2.86
N GLY A 72 -6.32 -15.33 -1.94
CA GLY A 72 -4.95 -15.79 -2.21
C GLY A 72 -4.11 -14.83 -3.05
N SER A 73 -4.71 -13.73 -3.52
CA SER A 73 -4.06 -12.73 -4.35
C SER A 73 -3.10 -11.84 -3.54
N ASP A 74 -1.93 -11.59 -4.10
CA ASP A 74 -0.91 -10.72 -3.53
C ASP A 74 -0.46 -9.60 -4.50
N LEU A 75 0.13 -8.55 -3.95
CA LEU A 75 0.70 -7.44 -4.71
C LEU A 75 1.92 -6.89 -3.97
N THR A 76 3.04 -6.73 -4.69
CA THR A 76 4.27 -6.11 -4.16
C THR A 76 4.60 -4.82 -4.90
N LEU A 77 4.82 -3.73 -4.16
CA LEU A 77 5.14 -2.40 -4.67
C LEU A 77 6.36 -1.83 -3.94
N LYS A 78 7.10 -0.94 -4.60
CA LYS A 78 8.34 -0.36 -4.06
C LYS A 78 8.38 1.15 -4.31
N ASN A 79 9.28 1.83 -3.59
CA ASN A 79 9.62 3.24 -3.80
C ASN A 79 8.40 4.17 -3.79
N PRO A 80 7.68 4.27 -2.66
CA PRO A 80 6.52 5.13 -2.57
C PRO A 80 6.91 6.61 -2.64
N GLU A 81 5.97 7.43 -3.08
CA GLU A 81 6.02 8.87 -2.83
C GLU A 81 5.76 9.12 -1.34
N MET A 82 6.64 9.89 -0.70
CA MET A 82 6.60 10.16 0.73
C MET A 82 6.23 11.62 0.99
N SER A 83 5.29 11.84 1.90
CA SER A 83 4.89 13.19 2.33
C SER A 83 4.44 13.20 3.79
N GLY A 84 4.30 14.38 4.37
CA GLY A 84 3.88 14.56 5.76
C GLY A 84 4.98 15.10 6.66
N ASN A 85 4.82 14.88 7.97
CA ASN A 85 5.68 15.43 9.01
C ASN A 85 5.68 14.51 10.25
N ASN A 86 6.34 14.96 11.32
CA ASN A 86 6.51 14.19 12.57
C ASN A 86 5.21 13.80 13.29
N GLN A 87 4.06 14.35 12.89
CA GLN A 87 2.74 13.97 13.40
C GLN A 87 2.08 12.87 12.57
N SER A 88 2.29 12.90 11.25
CA SER A 88 1.70 11.94 10.32
C SER A 88 2.49 11.89 9.02
N TYR A 89 2.93 10.69 8.65
CA TYR A 89 3.57 10.40 7.39
C TYR A 89 2.62 9.65 6.45
N THR A 90 2.75 9.91 5.17
CA THR A 90 1.98 9.28 4.10
C THR A 90 2.94 8.66 3.09
N TYR A 91 2.72 7.39 2.76
CA TYR A 91 3.47 6.62 1.78
C TYR A 91 2.51 6.19 0.67
N THR A 92 2.69 6.73 -0.53
CA THR A 92 1.84 6.42 -1.69
C THR A 92 2.57 5.50 -2.65
N PHE A 93 2.16 4.24 -2.69
CA PHE A 93 2.60 3.27 -3.69
C PHE A 93 1.65 3.29 -4.88
N LYS A 94 2.19 3.18 -6.09
CA LYS A 94 1.41 3.23 -7.33
C LYS A 94 1.45 1.88 -8.03
N ASN A 95 0.30 1.42 -8.51
CA ASN A 95 0.18 0.28 -9.42
C ASN A 95 -0.73 0.71 -10.58
N ASN A 96 -0.14 1.03 -11.73
CA ASN A 96 -0.84 1.74 -12.81
C ASN A 96 -1.52 3.00 -12.26
N ASN A 97 -2.83 3.14 -12.48
CA ASN A 97 -3.62 4.28 -12.01
C ASN A 97 -4.23 4.08 -10.61
N TYR A 98 -3.95 2.95 -9.94
CA TYR A 98 -4.34 2.73 -8.55
C TYR A 98 -3.30 3.30 -7.60
N LYS A 99 -3.76 3.84 -6.47
CA LYS A 99 -2.91 4.34 -5.39
C LYS A 99 -3.16 3.55 -4.12
N TYR A 100 -2.10 3.05 -3.51
CA TYR A 100 -2.08 2.35 -2.24
C TYR A 100 -1.37 3.25 -1.24
N ILE A 101 -2.16 3.86 -0.35
CA ILE A 101 -1.73 4.92 0.54
C ILE A 101 -1.67 4.35 1.95
N ILE A 102 -0.47 4.38 2.54
CA ILE A 102 -0.25 4.05 3.94
C ILE A 102 -0.09 5.36 4.72
N THR A 103 -0.99 5.62 5.66
CA THR A 103 -0.83 6.70 6.63
C THR A 103 -0.33 6.13 7.95
N TYR A 104 0.70 6.75 8.52
CA TYR A 104 1.35 6.32 9.74
C TYR A 104 1.57 7.50 10.68
N GLN A 105 1.18 7.32 11.94
CA GLN A 105 1.38 8.32 12.99
C GLN A 105 2.48 7.81 13.94
N PRO A 106 3.60 8.54 14.10
CA PRO A 106 4.69 8.07 14.97
C PRO A 106 4.31 7.89 16.44
N SER A 107 3.27 8.60 16.90
CA SER A 107 2.68 8.45 18.24
C SER A 107 1.94 7.12 18.41
N ASP A 108 1.45 6.51 17.32
CA ASP A 108 0.77 5.22 17.31
C ASP A 108 1.55 4.20 16.45
N LYS A 109 2.62 3.67 17.03
CA LYS A 109 3.52 2.72 16.35
C LYS A 109 2.88 1.36 16.04
N LYS A 110 1.68 1.09 16.57
CA LYS A 110 1.00 -0.20 16.44
C LYS A 110 0.01 -0.22 15.28
N HIS A 111 -0.33 0.93 14.71
CA HIS A 111 -1.33 0.99 13.66
C HIS A 111 -0.82 1.70 12.41
N ILE A 112 -1.40 1.30 11.29
CA ILE A 112 -1.36 2.03 10.03
C ILE A 112 -2.78 2.14 9.49
N ARG A 113 -3.03 3.14 8.64
CA ARG A 113 -4.24 3.18 7.81
C ARG A 113 -3.88 2.87 6.37
N LEU A 114 -4.48 1.83 5.82
CA LEU A 114 -4.45 1.51 4.40
C LEU A 114 -5.64 2.16 3.69
N THR A 115 -5.35 2.97 2.68
CA THR A 115 -6.35 3.52 1.76
C THR A 115 -6.01 3.12 0.33
N VAL A 116 -6.94 2.53 -0.40
CA VAL A 116 -6.77 2.22 -1.83
C VAL A 116 -7.71 3.09 -2.63
N VAL A 117 -7.15 3.82 -3.59
CA VAL A 117 -7.86 4.73 -4.49
C VAL A 117 -7.80 4.16 -5.91
N ASN A 118 -8.95 4.08 -6.56
CA ASN A 118 -9.07 3.59 -7.93
C ASN A 118 -8.68 4.67 -8.97
N PRO A 119 -8.57 4.33 -10.26
CA PRO A 119 -8.22 5.30 -11.32
C PRO A 119 -9.17 6.49 -11.44
N GLN A 120 -10.43 6.33 -11.01
CA GLN A 120 -11.44 7.39 -11.00
C GLN A 120 -11.29 8.36 -9.82
N GLY A 121 -10.34 8.10 -8.90
CA GLY A 121 -10.11 8.90 -7.70
C GLY A 121 -10.98 8.50 -6.50
N SER A 122 -11.81 7.47 -6.63
CA SER A 122 -12.67 6.98 -5.55
C SER A 122 -11.90 6.04 -4.61
N THR A 123 -12.14 6.19 -3.30
CA THR A 123 -11.63 5.24 -2.31
C THR A 123 -12.43 3.94 -2.35
N ILE A 124 -11.74 2.83 -2.60
CA ILE A 124 -12.34 1.48 -2.69
C ILE A 124 -11.95 0.57 -1.51
N LEU A 125 -10.94 0.96 -0.73
CA LEU A 125 -10.57 0.31 0.53
C LEU A 125 -10.10 1.39 1.51
N ASN A 126 -10.59 1.34 2.75
CA ASN A 126 -10.09 2.17 3.85
C ASN A 126 -10.14 1.33 5.12
N LYS A 127 -8.98 0.93 5.62
CA LYS A 127 -8.85 0.00 6.76
C LYS A 127 -7.82 0.52 7.74
N LEU A 128 -8.19 0.56 9.01
CA LEU A 128 -7.22 0.64 10.10
C LEU A 128 -6.65 -0.76 10.31
N MET A 129 -5.33 -0.88 10.33
CA MET A 129 -4.62 -2.14 10.48
C MET A 129 -3.72 -2.09 11.70
N ALA A 130 -3.70 -3.18 12.45
CA ALA A 130 -2.88 -3.35 13.64
C ALA A 130 -1.68 -4.24 13.34
N LYS A 131 -0.54 -3.93 13.97
CA LYS A 131 0.68 -4.71 13.86
C LYS A 131 0.50 -6.10 14.48
N VAL A 132 1.04 -7.12 13.81
CA VAL A 132 1.04 -8.53 14.25
C VAL A 132 2.44 -9.11 14.36
#